data_AF-A0A3M1XD71-F1
#
_entry.id   AF-A0A3M1XD71-F1
#
_cell.length_a   1.000
_cell.length_b   1.000
_cell.length_c   1.000
_cell.angle_alpha   90.00
_cell.angle_beta   90.00
_cell.angle_gamma   90.00
#
_symmetry.space_group_name_H-M   'P 1'
#
loop_
_entity.id
_entity.type
_entity.pdbx_description
1 polymer ?
#
loop_
_entity_poly.entity_id
_entity_poly.type
_entity_poly.pdbx_seq_one_letter_code
_entity_poly.pdbx_strand_id
1 'polypeptide(L)'
;DLGEAVSVEAVTAYCYEDLGAWIFFPKGLSLETSLDGSQFQRVSEQSFPIPEAERAPSQQAFRMRFGARQARYLRVRVQNVGEPPAWHPGAGGKAWVFVSELMVE
;
A
#
# COMPACT_ATOMS: atom_id res chain seq x y z
N ASP A 1 12.63 -10.11 1.19
CA ASP A 1 13.04 -11.53 1.17
C ASP A 1 12.79 -12.04 2.58
N LEU A 2 12.04 -13.14 2.72
CA LEU A 2 11.75 -13.77 4.01
C LEU A 2 12.89 -14.70 4.45
N GLY A 3 13.93 -14.86 3.63
CA GLY A 3 15.10 -15.71 3.89
C GLY A 3 14.88 -17.17 3.46
N GLU A 4 13.70 -17.70 3.74
CA GLU A 4 13.28 -19.05 3.36
C GLU A 4 11.83 -19.09 2.86
N ALA A 5 11.40 -20.23 2.32
CA ALA A 5 10.02 -20.41 1.88
C ALA A 5 9.12 -20.68 3.09
N VAL A 6 8.25 -19.72 3.41
CA VAL A 6 7.29 -19.80 4.53
C VAL A 6 5.87 -19.66 4.03
N SER A 7 4.91 -20.17 4.82
CA SER A 7 3.49 -20.01 4.52
C SER A 7 3.06 -18.61 4.95
N VAL A 8 2.50 -17.84 4.02
CA VAL A 8 2.01 -16.48 4.23
C VAL A 8 0.58 -16.40 3.71
N GLU A 9 -0.29 -15.67 4.40
CA GLU A 9 -1.71 -15.50 4.03
C GLU A 9 -2.15 -14.04 3.90
N ALA A 10 -1.42 -13.11 4.54
CA ALA A 10 -1.70 -11.69 4.46
C ALA A 10 -0.45 -10.81 4.58
N VAL A 11 -0.55 -9.62 4.01
CA VAL A 11 0.37 -8.51 4.29
C VAL A 11 -0.45 -7.28 4.63
N THR A 12 -0.12 -6.61 5.72
CA THR A 12 -0.78 -5.38 6.16
C THR A 12 0.19 -4.22 6.06
N ALA A 13 -0.18 -3.17 5.33
CA ALA A 13 0.56 -1.91 5.26
C ALA A 13 -0.06 -0.88 6.19
N TYR A 14 0.74 -0.32 7.09
CA TYR A 14 0.32 0.80 7.94
C TYR A 14 0.70 2.10 7.26
N CYS A 15 -0.30 2.91 6.94
CA CYS A 15 -0.11 4.17 6.24
C CYS A 15 -0.61 5.33 7.09
N TYR A 16 -0.08 6.51 6.82
CA TYR A 16 -0.47 7.77 7.44
C TYR A 16 -1.02 8.73 6.39
N GLU A 17 -2.00 9.54 6.77
CA GLU A 17 -2.53 10.64 5.98
C GLU A 17 -2.52 11.92 6.81
N ASP A 18 -2.03 12.98 6.19
CA ASP A 18 -2.10 14.37 6.64
C ASP A 18 -2.18 15.23 5.37
N LEU A 19 -3.39 15.59 5.00
CA LEU A 19 -3.67 16.29 3.74
C LEU A 19 -3.04 17.69 3.75
N GLY A 20 -3.07 18.40 4.88
CA GLY A 20 -2.34 19.65 5.07
C GLY A 20 -0.84 19.54 4.80
N ALA A 21 -0.24 18.38 5.06
CA ALA A 21 1.16 18.06 4.74
C ALA A 21 1.35 17.37 3.37
N TRP A 22 0.28 17.28 2.56
CA TRP A 22 0.25 16.65 1.23
C TRP A 22 0.50 15.15 1.27
N ILE A 23 0.30 14.51 2.42
CA ILE A 23 0.46 13.08 2.65
C ILE A 23 -0.91 12.43 2.47
N PHE A 24 -1.05 11.65 1.39
CA PHE A 24 -2.28 10.93 1.08
C PHE A 24 -2.14 9.45 1.41
N PHE A 25 -3.25 8.82 1.80
CA PHE A 25 -3.31 7.36 1.73
C PHE A 25 -3.08 6.86 0.30
N PRO A 26 -2.62 5.61 0.14
CA PRO A 26 -2.44 5.04 -1.19
C PRO A 26 -3.76 4.98 -1.95
N LYS A 27 -3.75 5.29 -3.24
CA LYS A 27 -4.90 5.04 -4.13
C LYS A 27 -5.05 3.58 -4.53
N GLY A 28 -4.01 2.77 -4.28
CA GLY A 28 -4.04 1.35 -4.56
C GLY A 28 -2.85 0.60 -3.99
N LEU A 29 -3.06 -0.69 -3.78
CA LEU A 29 -2.05 -1.63 -3.31
C LEU A 29 -2.09 -2.87 -4.18
N SER A 30 -0.92 -3.42 -4.49
CA SER A 30 -0.81 -4.76 -5.07
C SER A 30 0.27 -5.56 -4.38
N LEU A 31 0.04 -6.86 -4.26
CA LEU A 31 0.98 -7.79 -3.68
C LEU A 31 1.27 -8.91 -4.67
N GLU A 32 2.55 -9.20 -4.85
CA GLU A 32 3.03 -10.34 -5.61
C GLU A 32 3.92 -11.23 -4.74
N THR A 33 3.85 -12.54 -4.97
CA THR A 33 4.67 -13.54 -4.27
C THR A 33 5.56 -14.30 -5.25
N SER A 34 6.72 -14.76 -4.79
CA SER A 34 7.63 -15.63 -5.55
C SER A 34 8.35 -16.62 -4.63
N LEU A 35 8.68 -17.80 -5.16
CA LEU A 35 9.56 -18.79 -4.51
C LEU A 35 11.02 -18.61 -4.93
N ASP A 36 11.27 -18.19 -6.18
CA ASP A 36 12.61 -18.12 -6.79
C ASP A 36 13.18 -16.70 -6.87
N GLY A 37 12.36 -15.67 -6.65
CA GLY A 37 12.76 -14.26 -6.69
C GLY A 37 12.83 -13.67 -8.10
N SER A 38 12.47 -14.43 -9.13
CA SER A 38 12.45 -14.04 -10.55
C SER A 38 11.04 -14.00 -11.12
N GLN A 39 10.23 -15.03 -10.85
CA GLN A 39 8.85 -15.15 -11.31
C GLN A 39 7.90 -14.72 -10.20
N PHE A 40 7.18 -13.63 -10.40
CA PHE A 40 6.24 -13.08 -9.43
C PHE A 40 4.81 -13.29 -9.90
N GLN A 41 3.98 -13.87 -9.03
CA GLN A 41 2.54 -14.00 -9.24
C GLN A 41 1.81 -12.97 -8.39
N ARG A 42 0.89 -12.20 -8.99
CA ARG A 42 0.00 -11.30 -8.24
C ARG A 42 -1.03 -12.10 -7.45
N VAL A 43 -1.14 -11.78 -6.17
CA VAL A 43 -2.01 -12.49 -5.22
C VAL A 43 -3.06 -11.58 -4.59
N SER A 44 -2.86 -10.27 -4.61
CA SER A 44 -3.84 -9.28 -4.15
C SER A 44 -3.70 -7.98 -4.94
N GLU A 45 -4.81 -7.31 -5.20
CA GLU A 45 -4.90 -5.99 -5.83
C GLU A 45 -6.11 -5.25 -5.25
N GLN A 46 -5.90 -4.04 -4.77
CA GLN A 46 -6.92 -3.21 -4.13
C GLN A 46 -6.80 -1.77 -4.60
N SER A 47 -7.94 -1.08 -4.71
CA SER A 47 -8.03 0.35 -5.02
C SER A 47 -8.83 1.05 -3.92
N PHE A 48 -8.44 2.28 -3.61
CA PHE A 48 -9.04 3.07 -2.52
C PHE A 48 -9.49 4.44 -3.04
N PRO A 49 -10.58 4.99 -2.49
CA PRO A 49 -11.03 6.32 -2.84
C PRO A 49 -10.02 7.38 -2.37
N ILE A 50 -9.84 8.42 -3.17
CA ILE A 50 -9.12 9.63 -2.80
C ILE A 50 -10.10 10.53 -2.02
N PRO A 51 -9.69 11.20 -0.94
CA PRO A 51 -10.58 12.09 -0.20
C PRO A 51 -11.16 13.21 -1.09
N GLU A 52 -12.43 13.55 -0.84
CA GLU A 52 -13.17 14.60 -1.55
C GLU A 52 -13.21 15.93 -0.77
N ALA A 53 -12.70 15.94 0.46
CA ALA A 53 -12.58 17.10 1.33
C ALA A 53 -11.48 16.88 2.37
N GLU A 54 -11.08 17.97 3.02
CA GLU A 54 -10.16 17.95 4.16
C GLU A 54 -10.69 17.09 5.31
N ARG A 55 -9.80 16.38 6.00
CA ARG A 55 -10.13 15.64 7.22
C ARG A 55 -8.93 15.57 8.15
N ALA A 56 -9.19 15.26 9.42
CA ALA A 56 -8.14 15.17 10.43
C ALA A 56 -7.09 14.10 10.03
N PRO A 57 -5.80 14.35 10.33
CA PRO A 57 -4.76 13.36 10.10
C PRO A 57 -5.07 12.03 10.78
N SER A 58 -4.75 10.93 10.11
CA SER A 58 -5.06 9.60 10.62
C SER A 58 -4.08 8.54 10.14
N GLN A 59 -3.98 7.45 10.91
CA GLN A 59 -3.28 6.23 10.51
C GLN A 59 -4.30 5.15 10.21
N GLN A 60 -4.05 4.36 9.16
CA GLN A 60 -4.91 3.23 8.79
C GLN A 60 -4.08 2.02 8.37
N ALA A 61 -4.63 0.85 8.65
CA ALA A 61 -4.08 -0.44 8.24
C ALA A 61 -4.78 -0.92 6.96
N PHE A 62 -3.98 -1.14 5.91
CA PHE A 62 -4.44 -1.63 4.62
C PHE A 62 -4.03 -3.09 4.45
N ARG A 63 -4.98 -4.00 4.67
CA ARG A 63 -4.72 -5.44 4.70
C ARG A 63 -4.99 -6.11 3.36
N MET A 64 -3.96 -6.75 2.81
CA MET A 64 -4.02 -7.59 1.60
C MET A 64 -4.10 -9.06 1.98
N ARG A 65 -5.30 -9.64 1.98
CA ARG A 65 -5.53 -11.08 2.19
C ARG A 65 -5.48 -11.81 0.84
N PHE A 66 -4.82 -12.97 0.82
CA PHE A 66 -4.67 -13.78 -0.40
C PHE A 66 -4.70 -15.29 -0.18
N GLY A 67 -4.99 -15.72 1.05
CA GLY A 67 -5.03 -17.13 1.45
C GLY A 67 -3.63 -17.74 1.58
N ALA A 68 -3.48 -18.67 2.52
CA ALA A 68 -2.21 -19.31 2.85
C ALA A 68 -1.53 -19.92 1.61
N ARG A 69 -0.29 -19.53 1.37
CA ARG A 69 0.56 -20.04 0.29
C ARG A 69 2.03 -19.95 0.65
N GLN A 70 2.83 -20.87 0.10
CA GLN A 70 4.28 -20.81 0.24
C GLN A 70 4.85 -19.64 -0.57
N ALA A 71 5.65 -18.80 0.07
CA ALA A 71 6.39 -17.71 -0.56
C ALA A 71 7.73 -17.51 0.16
N ARG A 72 8.76 -17.10 -0.60
CA ARG A 72 10.03 -16.59 -0.04
C ARG A 72 10.17 -15.09 -0.27
N TYR A 73 9.73 -14.62 -1.42
CA TYR A 73 9.80 -13.21 -1.79
C TYR A 73 8.39 -12.64 -1.88
N LEU A 74 8.21 -11.48 -1.27
CA LEU A 74 7.02 -10.66 -1.36
C LEU A 74 7.40 -9.35 -2.03
N ARG A 75 6.54 -8.86 -2.92
CA ARG A 75 6.67 -7.56 -3.56
C ARG A 75 5.37 -6.80 -3.37
N VAL A 76 5.41 -5.77 -2.53
CA VAL A 76 4.32 -4.84 -2.32
C VAL A 76 4.53 -3.62 -3.23
N ARG A 77 3.52 -3.25 -4.01
CA ARG A 77 3.49 -1.93 -4.69
C ARG A 77 2.43 -1.05 -4.06
N VAL A 78 2.85 0.16 -3.70
CA VAL A 78 2.02 1.20 -3.11
C VAL A 78 1.84 2.31 -4.13
N GLN A 79 0.58 2.56 -4.52
CA GLN A 79 0.27 3.56 -5.54
C GLN A 79 -0.04 4.89 -4.86
N ASN A 80 0.81 5.88 -5.11
CA ASN A 80 0.59 7.26 -4.71
C ASN A 80 -0.54 7.89 -5.55
N VAL A 81 -1.29 8.85 -4.99
CA VAL A 81 -2.36 9.54 -5.73
C VAL A 81 -1.84 10.25 -6.99
N GLY A 82 -0.57 10.68 -6.96
CA GLY A 82 0.12 11.41 -8.01
C GLY A 82 0.02 12.89 -7.72
N GLU A 83 -1.04 13.49 -8.25
CA GLU A 83 -1.39 14.88 -7.99
C GLU A 83 -2.56 14.95 -6.99
N PRO A 84 -2.54 15.88 -6.03
CA PRO A 84 -3.68 16.12 -5.16
C PRO A 84 -4.95 16.44 -5.98
N PRO A 85 -6.14 16.05 -5.49
CA PRO A 85 -7.41 16.33 -6.16
C PRO A 85 -7.67 17.84 -6.27
N ALA A 86 -8.50 18.24 -7.23
CA ALA A 86 -8.69 19.66 -7.59
C ALA A 86 -9.17 20.57 -6.43
N TRP A 87 -9.85 20.01 -5.42
CA TRP A 87 -10.30 20.76 -4.24
C TRP A 87 -9.15 21.05 -3.25
N HIS A 88 -8.07 20.28 -3.30
CA HIS A 88 -6.97 20.37 -2.34
C HIS A 88 -6.09 21.60 -2.64
N PRO A 89 -5.64 22.37 -1.64
CA PRO A 89 -4.80 23.56 -1.85
C PRO A 89 -3.49 23.30 -2.63
N GLY A 90 -3.00 22.06 -2.60
CA GLY A 90 -1.82 21.59 -3.34
C GLY A 90 -2.08 21.03 -4.75
N ALA A 91 -3.27 21.23 -5.33
CA ALA A 91 -3.60 20.75 -6.68
C ALA A 91 -2.57 21.22 -7.73
N GLY A 92 -2.21 20.33 -8.65
CA GLY A 92 -1.17 20.54 -9.66
C GLY A 92 0.26 20.31 -9.19
N GLY A 93 0.47 20.01 -7.89
CA GLY A 93 1.75 19.54 -7.38
C GLY A 93 1.79 18.02 -7.16
N LYS A 94 2.79 17.52 -6.41
CA LYS A 94 2.97 16.08 -6.14
C LYS A 94 2.63 15.74 -4.70
N ALA A 95 1.87 14.66 -4.51
CA ALA A 95 1.52 14.14 -3.19
C ALA A 95 2.59 13.18 -2.64
N TRP A 96 2.70 13.11 -1.31
CA TRP A 96 3.44 12.08 -0.59
C TRP A 96 2.56 10.85 -0.31
N VAL A 97 3.19 9.69 -0.19
CA VAL A 97 2.58 8.49 0.39
C VAL A 97 3.51 7.97 1.47
N PHE A 98 3.00 7.83 2.69
CA PHE A 98 3.78 7.39 3.84
C PHE A 98 3.33 6.00 4.27
N VAL A 99 4.29 5.10 4.42
CA VAL A 99 4.11 3.74 4.91
C VAL A 99 5.13 3.52 6.02
N SER A 100 4.67 3.16 7.21
CA SER A 100 5.53 2.95 8.38
C SER A 100 5.97 1.48 8.47
N GLU A 101 5.02 0.56 8.55
CA GLU A 101 5.27 -0.86 8.69
C GLU A 101 4.59 -1.69 7.60
N LEU A 102 5.27 -2.77 7.21
CA LEU A 102 4.68 -3.90 6.50
C LEU A 102 4.70 -5.10 7.45
N MET A 103 3.52 -5.52 7.90
CA MET A 103 3.37 -6.74 8.69
C MET A 103 3.05 -7.90 7.77
N VAL A 104 3.84 -8.98 7.86
CA VAL A 104 3.64 -10.22 7.11
C VAL A 104 3.05 -11.25 8.06
N GLU A 105 1.96 -11.89 7.64
CA GLU A 105 1.18 -12.85 8.44
C GLU A 105 1.03 -14.18 7.71
#